data_AF-A0A5C8B276-F1
#
_entry.id   AF-A0A5C8B276-F1
#
_cell.length_a   1.000
_cell.length_b   1.000
_cell.length_c   1.000
_cell.angle_alpha   90.00
_cell.angle_beta   90.00
_cell.angle_gamma   90.00
#
_symmetry.space_group_name_H-M   'P 1'
#
loop_
_entity.id
_entity.type
_entity.pdbx_description
1 polymer ?
#
loop_
_entity_poly.entity_id
_entity_poly.type
_entity_poly.pdbx_seq_one_letter_code
_entity_poly.pdbx_strand_id
1 'polypeptide(L)'
;PPVCAAASIPAASPGGLQGTGGTVAVIGTGIDKVYPARHRDLAHRIVEHGCIVSEYHIGTPAAASNFPRRNRIISGLAKGVLVVEAADKSGSLITARVAAEQGREVFAIPGSIHSPLARGCHLLIKQGAKLVECASDILEELTYSLPVQEPKIETRPKMSDDLLAQMGYDPISFEILLERCAMDSANLSARIFDLELEGMIEMLPGGKLRRLH
;
A
#
# COMPACT_ATOMS: atom_id res chain seq x y z
N PRO A 1 -20.00 10.89 -11.86
CA PRO A 1 -18.71 10.20 -12.09
C PRO A 1 -18.02 9.87 -10.75
N PRO A 2 -17.68 8.60 -10.47
CA PRO A 2 -17.05 8.23 -9.21
C PRO A 2 -15.56 8.57 -9.33
N VAL A 3 -15.19 9.79 -8.99
CA VAL A 3 -13.80 10.12 -8.62
C VAL A 3 -13.86 10.82 -7.27
N CYS A 4 -14.38 10.07 -6.29
CA CYS A 4 -13.96 10.19 -4.90
C CYS A 4 -12.64 9.43 -4.83
N ALA A 5 -11.55 10.10 -5.20
CA ALA A 5 -10.22 9.53 -5.04
C ALA A 5 -9.89 9.55 -3.55
N ALA A 6 -9.77 8.36 -2.95
CA ALA A 6 -9.22 8.19 -1.61
C ALA A 6 -7.69 8.23 -1.74
N ALA A 7 -7.06 9.30 -1.27
CA ALA A 7 -5.65 9.25 -0.93
C ALA A 7 -5.55 8.59 0.45
N SER A 8 -4.99 7.37 0.51
CA SER A 8 -4.69 6.69 1.76
C SER A 8 -3.55 7.41 2.46
N ILE A 9 -3.82 8.06 3.60
CA ILE A 9 -2.75 8.54 4.49
C ILE A 9 -2.28 7.32 5.31
N PRO A 10 -0.98 7.03 5.41
CA PRO A 10 -0.48 6.13 6.44
C PRO A 10 -0.65 6.84 7.80
N ALA A 11 -1.62 6.40 8.60
CA ALA A 11 -1.75 6.83 9.98
C ALA A 11 -0.72 6.08 10.83
N ALA A 12 0.25 6.79 11.41
CA ALA A 12 1.12 6.24 12.43
C ALA A 12 0.37 6.22 13.77
N SER A 13 0.07 5.02 14.29
CA SER A 13 -0.30 4.83 15.70
C SER A 13 0.93 4.31 16.47
N PRO A 14 1.18 4.80 17.70
CA PRO A 14 2.21 4.23 18.55
C PRO A 14 1.72 2.91 19.14
N GLY A 15 2.04 1.81 18.46
CA GLY A 15 1.78 0.44 18.93
C GLY A 15 1.18 -0.46 17.86
N GLY A 16 2.03 -1.26 17.21
CA GLY A 16 1.69 -2.57 16.62
C GLY A 16 0.57 -2.62 15.57
N LEU A 17 0.96 -2.67 14.29
CA LEU A 17 0.26 -3.34 13.17
C LEU A 17 -1.29 -3.45 13.27
N GLN A 18 -1.99 -2.35 13.02
CA GLN A 18 -3.38 -2.31 12.53
C GLN A 18 -3.61 -0.95 11.85
N GLY A 19 -3.20 -0.84 10.58
CA GLY A 19 -3.24 0.42 9.84
C GLY A 19 -4.66 0.79 9.42
N THR A 20 -5.37 1.60 10.20
CA THR A 20 -6.57 2.28 9.71
C THR A 20 -6.13 3.39 8.75
N GLY A 21 -6.08 3.09 7.45
CA GLY A 21 -5.89 4.09 6.42
C GLY A 21 -7.07 5.08 6.42
N GLY A 22 -6.78 6.37 6.38
CA GLY A 22 -7.79 7.42 6.29
C GLY A 22 -8.16 7.76 4.83
N THR A 23 -9.35 8.30 4.60
CA THR A 23 -9.79 8.79 3.28
C THR A 23 -9.75 10.31 3.23
N VAL A 24 -9.08 10.87 2.21
CA VAL A 24 -9.16 12.31 1.89
C VAL A 24 -10.08 12.52 0.69
N ALA A 25 -11.18 13.23 0.87
CA ALA A 25 -12.07 13.62 -0.22
C ALA A 25 -11.80 15.06 -0.66
N VAL A 26 -11.36 15.24 -1.89
CA VAL A 26 -11.24 16.59 -2.48
C VAL A 26 -12.56 16.94 -3.18
N ILE A 27 -13.15 18.11 -2.96
CA ILE A 27 -14.46 18.50 -3.54
C ILE A 27 -14.38 19.74 -4.44
N GLY A 28 -15.32 19.87 -5.37
CA GLY A 28 -15.43 20.98 -6.34
C GLY A 28 -16.44 22.06 -5.95
N THR A 29 -16.77 22.14 -4.67
CA THR A 29 -17.80 23.00 -4.05
C THR A 29 -17.24 23.65 -2.80
N GLY A 30 -17.94 24.64 -2.23
CA GLY A 30 -17.63 25.11 -0.86
C GLY A 30 -17.72 23.95 0.14
N ILE A 31 -16.92 24.00 1.21
CA ILE A 31 -16.86 22.93 2.23
C ILE A 31 -18.21 22.65 2.91
N ASP A 32 -19.12 23.62 2.87
CA ASP A 32 -20.50 23.58 3.36
C ASP A 32 -21.49 22.87 2.40
N LYS A 33 -21.06 22.52 1.17
CA LYS A 33 -21.93 21.96 0.13
C LYS A 33 -21.48 20.58 -0.33
N VAL A 34 -22.24 19.56 0.05
CA VAL A 34 -22.04 18.19 -0.44
C VAL A 34 -22.70 18.01 -1.82
N TYR A 35 -21.89 17.64 -2.82
CA TYR A 35 -22.37 17.29 -4.15
C TYR A 35 -21.75 15.97 -4.64
N PRO A 36 -22.54 15.06 -5.23
CA PRO A 36 -24.01 15.11 -5.31
C PRO A 36 -24.64 14.95 -3.92
N ALA A 37 -25.85 15.51 -3.71
CA ALA A 37 -26.51 15.53 -2.39
C ALA A 37 -26.71 14.13 -1.78
N ARG A 38 -26.85 13.10 -2.61
CA ARG A 38 -26.92 11.69 -2.19
C ARG A 38 -25.68 11.17 -1.47
N HIS A 39 -24.55 11.89 -1.50
CA HIS A 39 -23.31 11.48 -0.83
C HIS A 39 -23.14 12.12 0.56
N ARG A 40 -24.20 12.70 1.17
CA ARG A 40 -24.12 13.29 2.52
C ARG A 40 -23.65 12.29 3.56
N ASP A 41 -24.24 11.10 3.61
CA ASP A 41 -23.86 10.07 4.58
C ASP A 41 -22.40 9.60 4.39
N LEU A 42 -21.96 9.51 3.13
CA LEU A 42 -20.57 9.20 2.80
C LEU A 42 -19.63 10.32 3.27
N ALA A 43 -20.00 11.59 3.09
CA ALA A 43 -19.20 12.72 3.56
C ALA A 43 -19.03 12.69 5.08
N HIS A 44 -20.09 12.37 5.83
CA HIS A 44 -20.01 12.21 7.29
C HIS A 44 -19.05 11.09 7.69
N ARG A 45 -19.18 9.91 7.08
CA ARG A 45 -18.27 8.78 7.32
C ARG A 45 -16.81 9.09 7.00
N ILE A 46 -16.55 9.88 5.95
CA ILE A 46 -15.19 10.29 5.60
C ILE A 46 -14.59 11.21 6.66
N VAL A 47 -15.40 12.10 7.25
CA VAL A 47 -14.93 13.01 8.33
C VAL A 47 -14.63 12.27 9.62
N GLU A 48 -15.29 11.14 9.89
CA GLU A 48 -15.03 10.33 11.10
C GLU A 48 -13.59 9.82 11.17
N HIS A 49 -13.01 9.40 10.03
CA HIS A 49 -11.70 8.73 9.97
C HIS A 49 -10.75 9.33 8.92
N GLY A 50 -11.02 10.55 8.48
CA GLY A 50 -10.35 11.18 7.35
C GLY A 50 -10.62 12.67 7.26
N CYS A 51 -10.62 13.23 6.06
CA CYS A 51 -10.94 14.66 5.89
C CYS A 51 -11.52 14.99 4.52
N ILE A 52 -12.14 16.17 4.44
CA ILE A 52 -12.64 16.75 3.20
C ILE A 52 -11.88 18.04 2.93
N VAL A 53 -11.37 18.18 1.71
CA VAL A 53 -10.56 19.32 1.27
C VAL A 53 -11.28 20.06 0.15
N SER A 54 -11.36 21.38 0.26
CA SER A 54 -11.85 22.25 -0.81
C SER A 54 -10.96 23.46 -1.00
N GLU A 55 -10.79 23.89 -2.24
CA GLU A 55 -10.14 25.16 -2.61
C GLU A 55 -11.15 26.31 -2.75
N TYR A 56 -12.44 26.03 -2.60
CA TYR A 56 -13.51 27.00 -2.85
C TYR A 56 -14.05 27.61 -1.55
N HIS A 57 -14.39 28.89 -1.62
CA HIS A 57 -15.03 29.63 -0.53
C HIS A 57 -16.36 28.97 -0.10
N ILE A 58 -16.73 29.19 1.16
CA ILE A 58 -18.04 28.79 1.70
C ILE A 58 -19.16 29.33 0.80
N GLY A 59 -20.15 28.50 0.51
CA GLY A 59 -21.28 28.82 -0.35
C GLY A 59 -21.07 28.54 -1.84
N THR A 60 -19.85 28.19 -2.28
CA THR A 60 -19.58 27.95 -3.71
C THR A 60 -20.39 26.74 -4.24
N PRO A 61 -21.26 26.90 -5.25
CA PRO A 61 -22.07 25.81 -5.79
C PRO A 61 -21.25 24.85 -6.66
N ALA A 62 -21.85 23.70 -6.99
CA ALA A 62 -21.26 22.74 -7.92
C ALA A 62 -21.31 23.29 -9.35
N ALA A 63 -20.14 23.49 -9.96
CA ALA A 63 -20.02 23.88 -11.37
C ALA A 63 -19.23 22.83 -12.14
N ALA A 64 -19.64 22.52 -13.38
CA ALA A 64 -19.00 21.49 -14.20
C ALA A 64 -17.49 21.75 -14.41
N SER A 65 -17.10 23.01 -14.54
CA SER A 65 -15.70 23.44 -14.68
C SER A 65 -14.86 23.24 -13.40
N ASN A 66 -15.49 23.15 -12.22
CA ASN A 66 -14.77 22.94 -10.97
C ASN A 66 -14.21 21.52 -10.87
N PHE A 67 -14.87 20.51 -11.45
CA PHE A 67 -14.46 19.12 -11.28
C PHE A 67 -13.12 18.80 -11.97
N PRO A 68 -12.88 19.19 -13.24
CA PRO A 68 -11.55 19.04 -13.84
C PRO A 68 -10.47 19.85 -13.10
N ARG A 69 -10.79 21.09 -12.68
CA ARG A 69 -9.83 21.95 -11.97
C ARG A 69 -9.41 21.36 -10.63
N ARG A 70 -10.34 20.72 -9.91
CA ARG A 70 -10.11 20.06 -8.62
C ARG A 70 -9.21 18.83 -8.74
N ASN A 71 -9.24 18.11 -9.88
CA ASN A 71 -8.49 16.87 -10.04
C ASN A 71 -6.97 17.04 -9.87
N ARG A 72 -6.42 18.24 -10.12
CA ARG A 72 -5.00 18.52 -9.86
C ARG A 72 -4.61 18.43 -8.38
N ILE A 73 -5.56 18.69 -7.48
CA ILE A 73 -5.35 18.61 -6.03
C ILE A 73 -5.36 17.14 -5.62
N ILE A 74 -6.24 16.32 -6.22
CA ILE A 74 -6.28 14.88 -5.99
C ILE A 74 -4.92 14.25 -6.32
N SER A 75 -4.45 14.44 -7.55
CA SER A 75 -3.17 13.87 -7.98
C SER A 75 -1.99 14.52 -7.24
N GLY A 76 -2.08 15.82 -6.94
CA GLY A 76 -1.03 16.54 -6.23
C GLY A 76 -0.80 16.04 -4.80
N LEU A 77 -1.86 15.63 -4.10
CA LEU A 77 -1.80 15.05 -2.76
C LEU A 77 -1.36 13.58 -2.74
N ALA A 78 -1.44 12.89 -3.87
CA ALA A 78 -1.11 11.47 -3.97
C ALA A 78 0.35 11.23 -4.38
N LYS A 79 0.90 10.06 -4.02
CA LYS A 79 2.17 9.57 -4.57
C LYS A 79 2.02 8.97 -5.97
N GLY A 80 0.86 8.37 -6.23
CA GLY A 80 0.47 7.87 -7.54
C GLY A 80 -1.06 7.75 -7.65
N VAL A 81 -1.55 7.58 -8.88
CA VAL A 81 -2.99 7.51 -9.19
C VAL A 81 -3.30 6.18 -9.84
N LEU A 82 -4.25 5.44 -9.25
CA LEU A 82 -4.79 4.21 -9.80
C LEU A 82 -6.09 4.47 -10.57
N VAL A 83 -6.15 4.03 -11.82
CA VAL A 83 -7.37 4.03 -12.64
C VAL A 83 -7.89 2.60 -12.76
N VAL A 84 -9.04 2.35 -12.14
CA VAL A 84 -9.69 1.03 -12.14
C VAL A 84 -10.51 0.84 -13.41
N GLU A 85 -11.32 1.83 -13.78
CA GLU A 85 -12.15 1.82 -15.00
C GLU A 85 -12.24 3.22 -15.62
N ALA A 86 -12.12 3.28 -16.94
CA ALA A 86 -12.26 4.50 -17.71
C ALA A 86 -12.66 4.22 -19.17
N ALA A 87 -13.74 4.84 -19.64
CA ALA A 87 -14.02 4.95 -21.08
C ALA A 87 -13.13 6.02 -21.74
N ASP A 88 -13.04 6.02 -23.08
CA ASP A 88 -12.17 6.87 -23.93
C ASP A 88 -12.30 8.41 -23.70
N LYS A 89 -13.32 8.86 -22.96
CA LYS A 89 -13.54 10.28 -22.59
C LYS A 89 -13.91 10.47 -21.11
N SER A 90 -13.47 9.57 -20.25
CA SER A 90 -13.77 9.63 -18.81
C SER A 90 -13.02 10.78 -18.12
N GLY A 91 -13.66 11.42 -17.15
CA GLY A 91 -13.00 12.39 -16.25
C GLY A 91 -11.85 11.78 -15.44
N SER A 92 -11.81 10.46 -15.27
CA SER A 92 -10.67 9.76 -14.66
C SER A 92 -9.39 9.90 -15.49
N LEU A 93 -9.50 9.93 -16.83
CA LEU A 93 -8.36 10.13 -17.72
C LEU A 93 -7.75 11.54 -17.58
N ILE A 94 -8.58 12.53 -17.26
CA ILE A 94 -8.09 13.89 -16.92
C ILE A 94 -7.21 13.82 -15.67
N THR A 95 -7.64 13.09 -14.65
CA THR A 95 -6.86 12.95 -13.40
C THR A 95 -5.53 12.22 -13.64
N ALA A 96 -5.55 11.14 -14.43
CA ALA A 96 -4.35 10.39 -14.80
C ALA A 96 -3.36 11.25 -15.59
N ARG A 97 -3.85 12.04 -16.55
CA ARG A 97 -3.03 12.99 -17.30
C ARG A 97 -2.39 14.04 -16.39
N VAL A 98 -3.17 14.68 -15.52
CA VAL A 98 -2.65 15.69 -14.60
C VAL A 98 -1.66 15.08 -13.61
N ALA A 99 -1.86 13.83 -13.20
CA ALA A 99 -0.91 13.10 -12.38
C ALA A 99 0.44 12.90 -13.10
N ALA A 100 0.42 12.45 -14.35
CA ALA A 100 1.63 12.30 -15.15
C ALA A 100 2.35 13.66 -15.37
N GLU A 101 1.60 14.73 -15.65
CA GLU A 101 2.15 16.10 -15.78
C GLU A 101 2.79 16.59 -14.47
N GLN A 102 2.34 16.10 -13.32
CA GLN A 102 2.91 16.38 -11.99
C GLN A 102 4.07 15.44 -11.59
N GLY A 103 4.48 14.53 -12.47
CA GLY A 103 5.50 13.53 -12.16
C GLY A 103 5.05 12.52 -11.10
N ARG A 104 3.75 12.20 -11.06
CA ARG A 104 3.17 11.14 -10.23
C ARG A 104 3.06 9.85 -11.02
N GLU A 105 3.27 8.73 -10.34
CA GLU A 105 3.05 7.41 -10.93
C GLU A 105 1.58 7.24 -11.33
N VAL A 106 1.36 6.65 -12.50
CA VAL A 106 0.02 6.33 -12.99
C VAL A 106 -0.09 4.84 -13.17
N PHE A 107 -1.07 4.25 -12.49
CA PHE A 107 -1.37 2.83 -12.53
C PHE A 107 -2.73 2.61 -13.19
N ALA A 108 -2.87 1.51 -13.93
CA ALA A 108 -4.14 1.15 -14.54
C ALA A 108 -4.40 -0.35 -14.45
N ILE A 109 -5.65 -0.70 -14.10
CA ILE A 109 -6.09 -2.10 -14.06
C ILE A 109 -6.53 -2.51 -15.46
N PRO A 110 -6.00 -3.63 -16.02
CA PRO A 110 -6.44 -4.12 -17.31
C PRO A 110 -7.85 -4.69 -17.20
N GLY A 111 -8.62 -4.59 -18.28
CA GLY A 111 -9.92 -5.23 -18.40
C GLY A 111 -10.11 -5.91 -19.75
N SER A 112 -11.28 -6.53 -19.95
CA SER A 112 -11.65 -7.14 -21.23
C SER A 112 -11.57 -6.11 -22.36
N ILE A 113 -10.94 -6.46 -23.49
CA ILE A 113 -10.88 -5.63 -24.70
C ILE A 113 -12.26 -5.33 -25.30
N HIS A 114 -13.27 -6.12 -24.94
CA HIS A 114 -14.66 -5.91 -25.36
C HIS A 114 -15.42 -4.95 -24.43
N SER A 115 -14.87 -4.64 -23.25
CA SER A 115 -15.49 -3.70 -22.31
C SER A 115 -15.18 -2.24 -22.71
N PRO A 116 -16.21 -1.40 -22.95
CA PRO A 116 -16.00 0.03 -23.21
C PRO A 116 -15.31 0.76 -22.05
N LEU A 117 -15.47 0.26 -20.81
CA LEU A 117 -14.87 0.84 -19.61
C LEU A 117 -13.39 0.47 -19.42
N ALA A 118 -12.87 -0.50 -20.18
CA ALA A 118 -11.46 -0.88 -20.14
C ALA A 118 -10.59 -0.08 -21.12
N ARG A 119 -11.21 0.55 -22.14
CA ARG A 119 -10.45 1.20 -23.23
C ARG A 119 -9.54 2.33 -22.75
N GLY A 120 -10.01 3.13 -21.80
CA GLY A 120 -9.22 4.20 -21.20
C GLY A 120 -8.05 3.67 -20.37
N CYS A 121 -8.24 2.57 -19.62
CA CYS A 121 -7.15 1.90 -18.92
C CYS A 121 -6.11 1.36 -19.90
N HIS A 122 -6.54 0.72 -20.99
CA HIS A 122 -5.63 0.23 -22.05
C HIS A 122 -4.88 1.37 -22.74
N LEU A 123 -5.53 2.52 -22.96
CA LEU A 123 -4.88 3.69 -23.51
C LEU A 123 -3.79 4.22 -22.57
N LEU A 124 -4.07 4.31 -21.27
CA LEU A 124 -3.08 4.71 -20.27
C LEU A 124 -1.88 3.77 -20.25
N ILE A 125 -2.13 2.45 -20.28
CA ILE A 125 -1.05 1.45 -20.31
C ILE A 125 -0.19 1.62 -21.57
N LYS A 126 -0.81 1.83 -22.74
CA LYS A 126 -0.10 2.12 -23.99
C LYS A 126 0.71 3.43 -23.95
N GLN A 127 0.32 4.37 -23.09
CA GLN A 127 0.99 5.65 -22.89
C GLN A 127 2.06 5.61 -21.78
N GLY A 128 2.31 4.43 -21.19
CA GLY A 128 3.35 4.23 -20.18
C GLY A 128 2.86 4.17 -18.73
N ALA A 129 1.54 4.16 -18.48
CA ALA A 129 1.03 3.83 -17.15
C ALA A 129 1.38 2.38 -16.81
N LYS A 130 1.77 2.12 -15.55
CA LYS A 130 2.08 0.76 -15.09
C LYS A 130 0.80 -0.06 -15.01
N LEU A 131 0.80 -1.21 -15.67
CA LEU A 131 -0.25 -2.21 -15.52
C LEU A 131 -0.13 -2.82 -14.12
N VAL A 132 -1.23 -2.85 -13.38
CA VAL A 132 -1.31 -3.48 -12.05
C VAL A 132 -2.53 -4.39 -11.95
N GLU A 133 -2.36 -5.49 -11.25
CA GLU A 133 -3.41 -6.48 -11.00
C GLU A 133 -3.78 -6.54 -9.52
N CYS A 134 -2.86 -6.12 -8.64
CA CYS A 134 -3.05 -6.15 -7.20
C CYS A 134 -2.35 -4.99 -6.48
N ALA A 135 -2.63 -4.84 -5.18
CA ALA A 135 -2.09 -3.76 -4.37
C ALA A 135 -0.56 -3.83 -4.20
N SER A 136 0.03 -5.04 -4.20
CA SER A 136 1.48 -5.22 -4.10
C SER A 136 2.21 -4.59 -5.28
N ASP A 137 1.69 -4.68 -6.50
CA ASP A 137 2.32 -4.07 -7.69
C ASP A 137 2.50 -2.55 -7.55
N ILE A 138 1.52 -1.92 -6.89
CA ILE A 138 1.53 -0.48 -6.59
C ILE A 138 2.53 -0.18 -5.48
N LEU A 139 2.51 -0.97 -4.40
CA LEU A 139 3.40 -0.77 -3.26
C LEU A 139 4.87 -0.96 -3.63
N GLU A 140 5.19 -1.96 -4.46
CA GLU A 140 6.54 -2.20 -4.95
C GLU A 140 7.07 -1.01 -5.75
N GLU A 141 6.26 -0.47 -6.67
CA GLU A 141 6.63 0.71 -7.46
C GLU A 141 6.85 1.94 -6.56
N LEU A 142 5.91 2.21 -5.65
CA LEU A 142 5.99 3.35 -4.76
C LEU A 142 7.13 3.23 -3.74
N THR A 143 7.54 2.02 -3.37
CA THR A 143 8.66 1.80 -2.44
C THR A 143 9.98 2.10 -3.11
N TYR A 144 10.15 1.78 -4.40
CA TYR A 144 11.32 2.18 -5.19
C TYR A 144 11.46 3.71 -5.31
N SER A 145 10.35 4.45 -5.32
CA SER A 145 10.36 5.92 -5.39
C SER A 145 10.53 6.63 -4.04
N LEU A 146 10.59 5.90 -2.92
CA LEU A 146 10.80 6.48 -1.60
C LEU A 146 12.25 6.28 -1.16
N PRO A 147 12.92 7.31 -0.62
CA PRO A 147 14.02 7.04 0.29
C PRO A 147 13.40 6.25 1.44
N VAL A 148 13.75 4.98 1.54
CA VAL A 148 13.44 4.17 2.70
C VAL A 148 14.13 4.87 3.86
N GLN A 149 13.38 5.66 4.64
CA GLN A 149 13.76 5.85 6.03
C GLN A 149 13.53 4.48 6.63
N GLU A 150 14.61 3.69 6.66
CA GLU A 150 14.66 2.52 7.50
C GLU A 150 14.18 3.00 8.87
N PRO A 151 13.17 2.35 9.47
CA PRO A 151 12.90 2.60 10.87
C PRO A 151 14.26 2.46 11.56
N LYS A 152 14.65 3.45 12.37
CA LYS A 152 15.72 3.27 13.35
C LYS A 152 15.24 2.13 14.25
N ILE A 153 15.52 0.91 13.82
CA ILE A 153 15.50 -0.26 14.66
C ILE A 153 16.62 0.08 15.63
N GLU A 154 16.24 0.42 16.86
CA GLU A 154 17.18 0.46 17.96
C GLU A 154 17.96 -0.85 17.89
N THR A 155 19.25 -0.73 17.61
CA THR A 155 20.15 -1.85 17.44
C THR A 155 20.29 -2.54 18.78
N ARG A 156 19.33 -3.43 19.10
CA ARG A 156 19.66 -4.62 19.86
C ARG A 156 20.70 -5.38 19.03
N PRO A 157 21.81 -5.79 19.62
CA PRO A 157 22.89 -6.43 18.88
C PRO A 157 22.31 -7.71 18.25
N LYS A 158 22.11 -7.67 16.92
CA LYS A 158 21.83 -8.88 16.13
C LYS A 158 23.10 -9.71 16.14
N MET A 159 23.22 -10.58 17.13
CA MET A 159 24.06 -11.75 17.02
C MET A 159 23.24 -12.81 16.27
N SER A 160 23.55 -12.93 14.97
CA SER A 160 23.22 -14.01 14.02
C SER A 160 21.74 -14.34 13.70
N ASP A 161 21.26 -13.85 12.55
CA ASP A 161 20.16 -14.44 11.74
C ASP A 161 20.64 -15.64 10.89
N ASP A 162 21.72 -16.33 11.30
CA ASP A 162 22.41 -17.36 10.51
C ASP A 162 21.88 -18.80 10.78
N LEU A 163 21.19 -19.03 11.90
CA LEU A 163 20.81 -20.37 12.35
C LEU A 163 19.83 -21.09 11.39
N LEU A 164 18.76 -20.41 10.95
CA LEU A 164 17.78 -20.98 10.00
C LEU A 164 18.37 -21.25 8.61
N ALA A 165 19.39 -20.48 8.21
CA ALA A 165 20.11 -20.70 6.97
C ALA A 165 21.04 -21.93 7.07
N GLN A 166 21.71 -22.10 8.21
CA GLN A 166 22.61 -23.23 8.46
C GLN A 166 21.88 -24.57 8.70
N MET A 167 20.62 -24.53 9.15
CA MET A 167 19.76 -25.72 9.27
C MET A 167 19.41 -26.35 7.91
N GLY A 168 19.25 -25.53 6.87
CA GLY A 168 18.68 -25.99 5.60
C GLY A 168 17.23 -26.47 5.75
N TYR A 169 16.76 -27.28 4.78
CA TYR A 169 15.38 -27.82 4.77
C TYR A 169 15.29 -29.28 5.23
N ASP A 170 16.42 -29.94 5.43
CA ASP A 170 16.48 -31.34 5.90
C ASP A 170 16.53 -31.40 7.44
N PRO A 171 15.95 -32.45 8.07
CA PRO A 171 16.05 -32.65 9.51
C PRO A 171 17.51 -32.78 9.99
N ILE A 172 17.92 -31.90 10.90
CA ILE A 172 19.28 -31.80 11.42
C ILE A 172 19.30 -32.04 12.94
N SER A 173 20.36 -32.65 13.47
CA SER A 173 20.50 -32.85 14.92
C SER A 173 21.12 -31.62 15.60
N PHE A 174 20.83 -31.47 16.89
CA PHE A 174 21.38 -30.40 17.73
C PHE A 174 22.92 -30.36 17.70
N GLU A 175 23.57 -31.52 17.73
CA GLU A 175 25.04 -31.65 17.73
C GLU A 175 25.67 -31.10 16.44
N ILE A 176 25.06 -31.39 15.28
CA ILE A 176 25.54 -30.90 13.98
C ILE A 176 25.34 -29.38 13.88
N LEU A 177 24.25 -28.84 14.44
CA LEU A 177 24.05 -27.39 14.51
C LEU A 177 25.08 -26.71 15.41
N LEU A 178 25.45 -27.33 16.52
CA LEU A 178 26.45 -26.79 17.45
C LEU A 178 27.83 -26.69 16.78
N GLU A 179 28.20 -27.68 15.96
CA GLU A 179 29.42 -27.65 15.15
C GLU A 179 29.41 -26.56 14.06
N ARG A 180 28.24 -26.32 13.43
CA ARG A 180 28.11 -25.36 12.32
C ARG A 180 28.00 -23.91 12.76
N CYS A 181 27.26 -23.66 13.84
CA CYS A 181 26.88 -22.31 14.25
C CYS A 181 27.97 -21.57 15.04
N ALA A 182 29.07 -22.24 15.40
CA ALA A 182 30.12 -21.69 16.26
C ALA A 182 29.55 -21.04 17.56
N MET A 183 28.47 -21.61 18.08
CA MET A 183 27.80 -21.17 19.31
C MET A 183 28.07 -22.17 20.44
N ASP A 184 28.01 -21.69 21.69
CA ASP A 184 27.94 -22.61 22.82
C ASP A 184 26.54 -23.25 22.95
N SER A 185 26.48 -24.36 23.67
CA SER A 185 25.24 -25.13 23.84
C SER A 185 24.12 -24.32 24.46
N ALA A 186 24.42 -23.39 25.36
CA ALA A 186 23.41 -22.62 26.10
C ALA A 186 22.72 -21.61 25.18
N ASN A 187 23.50 -20.89 24.37
CA ASN A 187 22.98 -19.94 23.40
C ASN A 187 22.21 -20.64 22.27
N LEU A 188 22.69 -21.79 21.80
CA LEU A 188 21.99 -22.56 20.78
C LEU A 188 20.62 -23.06 21.27
N SER A 189 20.54 -23.58 22.49
CA SER A 189 19.27 -24.03 23.08
C SER A 189 18.27 -22.89 23.27
N ALA A 190 18.71 -21.72 23.73
CA ALA A 190 17.84 -20.55 23.86
C ALA A 190 17.27 -20.11 22.51
N ARG A 191 18.10 -20.12 21.45
CA ARG A 191 17.69 -19.72 20.11
C ARG A 191 16.73 -20.70 19.44
N ILE A 192 16.94 -22.01 19.64
CA ILE A 192 16.00 -23.04 19.16
C ILE A 192 14.64 -22.85 19.84
N PHE A 193 14.63 -22.60 21.15
CA PHE A 193 13.39 -22.37 21.89
C PHE A 193 12.63 -21.13 21.38
N ASP A 194 13.32 -20.03 21.13
CA ASP A 194 12.72 -18.82 20.55
C ASP A 194 12.11 -19.11 19.16
N LEU A 195 12.82 -19.83 18.30
CA LEU A 195 12.35 -20.19 16.96
C LEU A 195 11.19 -21.20 16.96
N GLU A 196 11.12 -22.08 17.96
CA GLU A 196 10.00 -22.99 18.14
C GLU A 196 8.74 -22.24 18.58
N LEU A 197 8.88 -21.27 19.51
CA LEU A 197 7.78 -20.38 19.91
C LEU A 197 7.27 -19.52 18.74
N GLU A 198 8.17 -19.08 17.86
CA GLU A 198 7.83 -18.34 16.63
C GLU A 198 7.23 -19.24 15.53
N GLY A 199 7.21 -20.57 15.72
CA GLY A 199 6.67 -21.52 14.74
C GLY A 199 7.54 -21.71 13.50
N MET A 200 8.82 -21.33 13.58
CA MET A 200 9.77 -21.41 12.46
C MET A 200 10.43 -22.79 12.35
N ILE A 201 10.49 -23.52 13.47
CA ILE A 201 11.06 -24.87 13.54
C ILE A 201 10.16 -25.80 14.35
N GLU A 202 10.31 -27.10 14.11
CA GLU A 202 9.65 -28.18 14.83
C GLU A 202 10.68 -29.21 15.29
N MET A 203 10.48 -29.75 16.49
CA MET A 203 11.25 -30.87 17.01
C MET A 203 10.59 -32.21 16.64
N LEU A 204 11.31 -33.01 15.87
CA LEU A 204 10.89 -34.34 15.43
C LEU A 204 11.28 -35.43 16.44
N PRO A 205 10.59 -36.59 16.41
CA PRO A 205 10.98 -37.76 17.20
C PRO A 205 12.44 -38.14 16.96
N GLY A 206 13.20 -38.36 18.04
CA GLY A 206 14.64 -38.65 17.98
C GLY A 206 15.55 -37.43 18.09
N GLY A 207 15.04 -36.28 18.55
CA GLY A 207 15.86 -35.10 18.87
C GLY A 207 16.37 -34.34 17.65
N LYS A 208 15.69 -34.49 16.51
CA LYS A 208 16.01 -33.78 15.27
C LYS A 208 15.16 -32.53 15.14
N LEU A 209 15.71 -31.50 14.54
CA LEU A 209 15.06 -30.22 14.32
C LEU A 209 14.80 -30.07 12.82
N ARG A 210 13.61 -29.60 12.48
CA ARG A 210 13.21 -29.32 11.09
C ARG A 210 12.66 -27.91 11.00
N ARG A 211 13.07 -27.19 9.97
CA ARG A 211 12.53 -25.89 9.61
C ARG A 211 11.17 -26.03 8.91
N LEU A 212 10.20 -25.19 9.28
CA LEU A 212 8.83 -25.26 8.75
C LEU A 212 8.58 -24.35 7.53
N HIS A 213 9.41 -23.32 7.31
CA HIS A 213 9.27 -22.34 6.22
C HIS A 213 10.61 -21.91 5.63
#